data_AF-A0A496PM05-F1
#
_entry.id   AF-A0A496PM05-F1
#
_cell.length_a   1.000
_cell.length_b   1.000
_cell.length_c   1.000
_cell.angle_alpha   90.00
_cell.angle_beta   90.00
_cell.angle_gamma   90.00
#
_symmetry.space_group_name_H-M   'P 1'
#
loop_
_entity.id
_entity.type
_entity.pdbx_description
1 polymer ?
#
loop_
_entity_poly.entity_id
_entity_poly.type
_entity_poly.pdbx_seq_one_letter_code
_entity_poly.pdbx_strand_id
1 'polypeptide(L)'
;MDMVNSPGTDKLWAEALRAASKLRGMKYVSQTVYVVDDVYLTTLEPQVGYRGRGREQPVFRYTVNIKPLAVDEIFWAAFMPDEDMTARKRLNRRMNGWFLIRPLTLASETVDAKEGDLPEWEPLLDEFERVRAAFIAEQPTLEAFAQAQAEAQARMEPGTTASSTALPLTITSLTAAGRSEEAARLADEAISRGERSSMSFTVDALKYLSAYAKGPQAYAAFTQSLIPTHDLQVISESAQRPPLGLPREHFAGNFERDLASLDGKETWAVVLDARPPVGAANERTVLRYLQAAGSAEAMMVEYCRPVQREAGIMSVRSIVGRTGAAKEPLDVSLSLPRFTERIASAEIFAVEEATALFYSFYRTDALPEGYEFRDAEAYLPDGGTVDLSGGDSRR
;
A
#
# COMPACT_ATOMS: atom_id res chain seq x y z
N MET A 1 -7.54 12.43 20.27
CA MET A 1 -8.52 12.01 21.29
C MET A 1 -8.40 10.51 21.37
N ASP A 2 -7.79 10.00 22.44
CA ASP A 2 -7.50 8.58 22.57
C ASP A 2 -8.77 7.86 22.95
N MET A 3 -9.39 7.18 21.97
CA MET A 3 -10.53 6.32 22.20
C MET A 3 -10.01 4.97 22.69
N VAL A 4 -10.32 4.60 23.93
CA VAL A 4 -9.96 3.29 24.48
C VAL A 4 -11.21 2.47 24.67
N ASN A 5 -11.34 1.38 23.90
CA ASN A 5 -12.47 0.45 23.95
C ASN A 5 -12.53 -0.26 25.32
N SER A 6 -13.74 -0.39 25.88
CA SER A 6 -13.99 -1.20 27.09
C SER A 6 -14.70 -2.50 26.68
N PRO A 7 -14.03 -3.67 26.71
CA PRO A 7 -14.48 -4.87 26.00
C PRO A 7 -15.85 -5.44 26.40
N GLY A 8 -16.36 -5.14 27.60
CA GLY A 8 -17.61 -5.69 28.13
C GLY A 8 -18.87 -4.94 27.71
N THR A 9 -18.82 -3.61 27.73
CA THR A 9 -19.95 -2.73 27.42
C THR A 9 -20.24 -2.69 25.92
N ASP A 10 -19.19 -2.72 25.10
CA ASP A 10 -19.27 -2.68 23.64
C ASP A 10 -20.05 -3.89 23.07
N LYS A 11 -19.95 -5.06 23.72
CA LYS A 11 -20.63 -6.28 23.27
C LYS A 11 -22.14 -6.22 23.50
N LEU A 12 -22.57 -5.76 24.68
CA LEU A 12 -24.00 -5.64 25.01
C LEU A 12 -24.69 -4.59 24.12
N TRP A 13 -24.01 -3.48 23.86
CA TRP A 13 -24.50 -2.43 22.97
C TRP A 13 -24.62 -2.93 21.53
N ALA A 14 -23.60 -3.63 21.04
CA ALA A 14 -23.60 -4.26 19.72
C ALA A 14 -24.73 -5.30 19.57
N GLU A 15 -24.98 -6.11 20.60
CA GLU A 15 -26.08 -7.10 20.62
C GLU A 15 -27.46 -6.44 20.64
N ALA A 16 -27.65 -5.40 21.45
CA ALA A 16 -28.90 -4.63 21.50
C ALA A 16 -29.20 -3.93 20.17
N LEU A 17 -28.20 -3.28 19.56
CA LEU A 17 -28.34 -2.68 18.24
C LEU A 17 -28.69 -3.74 17.19
N ARG A 18 -27.98 -4.88 17.19
CA ARG A 18 -28.27 -5.98 16.27
C ARG A 18 -29.71 -6.46 16.41
N ALA A 19 -30.23 -6.58 17.64
CA ALA A 19 -31.61 -6.99 17.88
C ALA A 19 -32.61 -5.96 17.33
N ALA A 20 -32.44 -4.68 17.65
CA ALA A 20 -33.30 -3.59 17.17
C ALA A 20 -33.30 -3.49 15.64
N SER A 21 -32.13 -3.51 15.01
CA SER A 21 -32.00 -3.47 13.55
C SER A 21 -32.65 -4.66 12.86
N LYS A 22 -32.57 -5.87 13.44
CA LYS A 22 -33.18 -7.07 12.86
C LYS A 22 -34.71 -6.99 12.86
N LEU A 23 -35.32 -6.38 13.88
CA LEU A 23 -36.77 -6.17 13.94
C LEU A 23 -37.27 -5.29 12.78
N ARG A 24 -36.41 -4.39 12.28
CA ARG A 24 -36.69 -3.51 11.13
C ARG A 24 -36.26 -4.10 9.78
N GLY A 25 -35.87 -5.38 9.73
CA GLY A 25 -35.41 -6.04 8.50
C GLY A 25 -34.04 -5.57 7.99
N MET A 26 -33.31 -4.78 8.78
CA MET A 26 -31.95 -4.34 8.45
C MET A 26 -30.93 -5.46 8.67
N LYS A 27 -29.78 -5.33 8.02
CA LYS A 27 -28.67 -6.29 8.15
C LYS A 27 -27.58 -5.74 9.06
N TYR A 28 -26.74 -6.63 9.58
CA TYR A 28 -25.72 -6.29 10.56
C TYR A 28 -24.44 -7.11 10.34
N VAL A 29 -23.29 -6.46 10.40
CA VAL A 29 -21.96 -7.11 10.36
C VAL A 29 -20.93 -6.24 11.07
N SER A 30 -20.07 -6.84 11.89
CA SER A 30 -18.93 -6.15 12.52
C SER A 30 -19.26 -4.79 13.18
N GLN A 31 -20.39 -4.68 13.89
CA GLN A 31 -20.90 -3.44 14.51
C GLN A 31 -21.54 -2.41 13.58
N THR A 32 -21.58 -2.68 12.28
CA THR A 32 -22.24 -1.84 11.30
C THR A 32 -23.62 -2.38 10.94
N VAL A 33 -24.64 -1.52 11.08
CA VAL A 33 -25.96 -1.78 10.53
C VAL A 33 -25.98 -1.30 9.09
N TYR A 34 -26.66 -2.01 8.21
CA TYR A 34 -26.74 -1.61 6.81
C TYR A 34 -28.03 -2.01 6.12
N VAL A 35 -28.37 -1.23 5.10
CA VAL A 35 -29.46 -1.49 4.16
C VAL A 35 -28.91 -1.45 2.74
N VAL A 36 -29.35 -2.39 1.92
CA VAL A 36 -29.01 -2.49 0.50
C VAL A 36 -30.29 -2.20 -0.28
N ASP A 37 -30.25 -1.12 -1.04
CA ASP A 37 -31.25 -0.70 -2.02
C ASP A 37 -30.88 -1.18 -3.42
N ASP A 38 -31.71 -0.83 -4.41
CA ASP A 38 -31.41 -1.12 -5.82
C ASP A 38 -30.10 -0.45 -6.28
N VAL A 39 -29.85 0.79 -5.83
CA VAL A 39 -28.69 1.59 -6.24
C VAL A 39 -27.64 1.72 -5.14
N TYR A 40 -28.06 1.74 -3.87
CA TYR A 40 -27.21 2.20 -2.76
C TYR A 40 -26.98 1.13 -1.69
N LEU A 41 -25.82 1.25 -1.05
CA LEU A 41 -25.55 0.69 0.27
C LEU A 41 -25.49 1.86 1.26
N THR A 42 -26.33 1.82 2.28
CA THR A 42 -26.29 2.78 3.39
C THR A 42 -25.88 2.05 4.67
N THR A 43 -24.93 2.61 5.40
CA THR A 43 -24.43 2.07 6.67
C THR A 43 -24.67 3.03 7.82
N LEU A 44 -24.91 2.47 8.99
CA LEU A 44 -24.90 3.15 10.28
C LEU A 44 -23.74 2.57 11.09
N GLU A 45 -22.80 3.43 11.42
CA GLU A 45 -21.55 3.12 12.12
C GLU A 45 -21.55 3.75 13.51
N PRO A 46 -22.05 3.02 14.53
CA PRO A 46 -21.90 3.38 15.93
C PRO A 46 -20.43 3.30 16.38
N GLN A 47 -19.98 4.26 17.17
CA GLN A 47 -18.70 4.25 17.86
C GLN A 47 -18.90 4.71 19.30
N VAL A 48 -18.38 3.93 20.25
CA VAL A 48 -18.37 4.30 21.66
C VAL A 48 -17.00 4.88 21.99
N GLY A 49 -16.99 6.01 22.65
CA GLY A 49 -15.79 6.63 23.18
C GLY A 49 -16.02 7.10 24.59
N TYR A 50 -14.99 7.72 25.18
CA TYR A 50 -15.10 8.39 26.46
C TYR A 50 -14.56 9.82 26.33
N ARG A 51 -15.20 10.77 27.00
CA ARG A 51 -14.67 12.12 27.20
C ARG A 51 -13.74 12.12 28.43
N GLY A 52 -12.69 12.94 28.33
CA GLY A 52 -11.72 13.15 29.41
C GLY A 52 -10.62 12.08 29.49
N ARG A 53 -9.46 12.46 30.04
CA ARG A 53 -8.31 11.54 30.22
C ARG A 53 -8.62 10.40 31.23
N GLY A 54 -9.67 10.54 32.04
CA GLY A 54 -10.08 9.58 33.07
C GLY A 54 -11.22 8.63 32.68
N ARG A 55 -11.69 8.61 31.42
CA ARG A 55 -12.90 7.88 30.98
C ARG A 55 -14.17 8.24 31.75
N GLU A 56 -14.31 9.52 32.10
CA GLU A 56 -15.30 9.99 33.08
C GLU A 56 -16.73 10.02 32.54
N GLN A 57 -16.91 10.14 31.22
CA GLN A 57 -18.23 10.18 30.59
C GLN A 57 -18.22 9.41 29.27
N PRO A 58 -19.01 8.32 29.14
CA PRO A 58 -19.15 7.65 27.85
C PRO A 58 -19.86 8.57 26.87
N VAL A 59 -19.38 8.58 25.63
CA VAL A 59 -20.03 9.27 24.51
C VAL A 59 -20.25 8.28 23.41
N PHE A 60 -21.39 8.43 22.75
CA PHE A 60 -21.74 7.64 21.60
C PHE A 60 -21.71 8.53 20.37
N ARG A 61 -20.87 8.18 19.39
CA ARG A 61 -20.87 8.81 18.08
C ARG A 61 -21.54 7.87 17.10
N TYR A 62 -22.35 8.39 16.19
CA TYR A 62 -22.76 7.64 15.02
C TYR A 62 -22.42 8.39 13.74
N THR A 63 -22.31 7.63 12.67
CA THR A 63 -22.20 8.16 11.32
C THR A 63 -23.13 7.36 10.41
N VAL A 64 -23.97 8.06 9.65
CA VAL A 64 -24.75 7.48 8.56
C VAL A 64 -24.05 7.79 7.25
N ASN A 65 -23.74 6.75 6.52
CA ASN A 65 -22.91 6.79 5.33
C ASN A 65 -23.66 6.15 4.16
N ILE A 66 -23.47 6.65 2.95
CA ILE A 66 -24.06 6.08 1.74
C ILE A 66 -23.06 6.03 0.58
N LYS A 67 -23.14 4.97 -0.22
CA LYS A 67 -22.41 4.86 -1.49
C LYS A 67 -23.17 4.01 -2.50
N PRO A 68 -22.97 4.22 -3.81
CA PRO A 68 -23.53 3.35 -4.82
C PRO A 68 -22.95 1.94 -4.77
N LEU A 69 -23.78 0.93 -5.07
CA LEU A 69 -23.31 -0.46 -5.16
C LEU A 69 -22.31 -0.66 -6.32
N ALA A 70 -22.47 0.11 -7.39
CA ALA A 70 -21.65 0.05 -8.60
C ALA A 70 -20.20 0.50 -8.39
N VAL A 71 -19.96 1.37 -7.40
CA VAL A 71 -18.60 1.84 -7.04
C VAL A 71 -17.72 0.66 -6.69
N ASP A 72 -18.17 -0.22 -5.80
CA ASP A 72 -17.37 -1.39 -5.39
C ASP A 72 -17.21 -2.42 -6.53
N GLU A 73 -18.18 -2.52 -7.45
CA GLU A 73 -18.04 -3.40 -8.63
C GLU A 73 -16.94 -2.90 -9.58
N ILE A 74 -16.77 -1.59 -9.71
CA ILE A 74 -15.63 -1.01 -10.45
C ILE A 74 -14.32 -1.36 -9.75
N PHE A 75 -14.26 -1.32 -8.42
CA PHE A 75 -13.05 -1.74 -7.70
C PHE A 75 -12.75 -3.23 -7.90
N TRP A 76 -13.74 -4.12 -7.81
CA TRP A 76 -13.50 -5.54 -8.11
C TRP A 76 -12.99 -5.73 -9.54
N ALA A 77 -13.62 -5.08 -10.52
CA ALA A 77 -13.22 -5.18 -11.92
C ALA A 77 -11.83 -4.58 -12.19
N ALA A 78 -11.47 -3.48 -11.52
CA ALA A 78 -10.21 -2.77 -11.74
C ALA A 78 -9.02 -3.38 -10.98
N PHE A 79 -9.23 -3.97 -9.80
CA PHE A 79 -8.13 -4.46 -8.96
C PHE A 79 -8.06 -5.99 -8.89
N MET A 80 -9.17 -6.68 -9.14
CA MET A 80 -9.30 -8.12 -8.96
C MET A 80 -10.12 -8.77 -10.08
N PRO A 81 -9.81 -8.51 -11.37
CA PRO A 81 -10.65 -8.94 -12.49
C PRO A 81 -10.81 -10.47 -12.57
N ASP A 82 -9.82 -11.22 -12.07
CA ASP A 82 -9.77 -12.68 -12.15
C ASP A 82 -10.29 -13.38 -10.88
N GLU A 83 -10.67 -12.64 -9.83
CA GLU A 83 -11.22 -13.26 -8.62
C GLU A 83 -12.68 -13.69 -8.81
N ASP A 84 -12.90 -15.01 -8.84
CA ASP A 84 -14.26 -15.56 -8.71
C ASP A 84 -14.75 -15.41 -7.26
N MET A 85 -15.71 -14.51 -7.06
CA MET A 85 -16.31 -14.24 -5.76
C MET A 85 -17.82 -14.31 -5.84
N THR A 86 -18.42 -15.14 -4.98
CA THR A 86 -19.88 -15.14 -4.78
C THR A 86 -20.38 -13.77 -4.31
N ALA A 87 -21.64 -13.43 -4.65
CA ALA A 87 -22.26 -12.17 -4.24
C ALA A 87 -22.23 -11.93 -2.72
N ARG A 88 -22.37 -12.99 -1.92
CA ARG A 88 -22.27 -12.92 -0.45
C ARG A 88 -20.85 -12.59 0.02
N LYS A 89 -19.82 -13.17 -0.61
CA LYS A 89 -18.41 -12.89 -0.30
C LYS A 89 -18.03 -11.45 -0.68
N ARG A 90 -18.50 -10.96 -1.84
CA ARG A 90 -18.40 -9.54 -2.25
C ARG A 90 -18.99 -8.60 -1.22
N LEU A 91 -20.23 -8.86 -0.78
CA LEU A 91 -20.91 -8.04 0.23
C LEU A 91 -20.18 -8.06 1.58
N ASN A 92 -19.71 -9.22 2.05
CA ASN A 92 -18.94 -9.29 3.30
C ASN A 92 -17.61 -8.53 3.21
N ARG A 93 -16.88 -8.65 2.10
CA ARG A 93 -15.63 -7.92 1.86
C ARG A 93 -15.87 -6.41 1.77
N ARG A 94 -16.96 -6.01 1.11
CA ARG A 94 -17.43 -4.61 1.04
C ARG A 94 -17.68 -4.02 2.43
N MET A 95 -18.36 -4.77 3.30
CA MET A 95 -18.66 -4.33 4.66
C MET A 95 -17.46 -4.33 5.60
N ASN A 96 -16.49 -5.21 5.37
CA ASN A 96 -15.24 -5.25 6.16
C ASN A 96 -14.18 -4.25 5.66
N GLY A 97 -14.55 -3.29 4.80
CA GLY A 97 -13.68 -2.18 4.40
C GLY A 97 -12.52 -2.59 3.48
N TRP A 98 -12.66 -3.67 2.71
CA TRP A 98 -11.56 -4.17 1.87
C TRP A 98 -11.12 -3.17 0.79
N PHE A 99 -12.01 -2.26 0.40
CA PHE A 99 -11.63 -0.96 -0.17
C PHE A 99 -11.99 0.12 0.84
N LEU A 100 -10.98 0.79 1.41
CA LEU A 100 -11.13 1.89 2.38
C LEU A 100 -11.59 3.18 1.68
N ILE A 101 -12.66 3.09 0.89
CA ILE A 101 -13.27 4.24 0.23
C ILE A 101 -14.19 4.87 1.24
N ARG A 102 -13.97 6.17 1.51
CA ARG A 102 -14.83 6.90 2.42
C ARG A 102 -16.18 7.15 1.73
N PRO A 103 -17.29 6.58 2.23
CA PRO A 103 -18.62 6.85 1.68
C PRO A 103 -19.03 8.31 1.90
N LEU A 104 -20.10 8.75 1.24
CA LEU A 104 -20.68 10.07 1.50
C LEU A 104 -21.38 10.04 2.86
N THR A 105 -20.98 10.91 3.78
CA THR A 105 -21.63 11.03 5.09
C THR A 105 -22.90 11.85 4.96
N LEU A 106 -24.03 11.25 5.33
CA LEU A 106 -25.35 11.90 5.35
C LEU A 106 -25.64 12.58 6.69
N ALA A 107 -25.22 11.95 7.78
CA ALA A 107 -25.39 12.46 9.14
C ALA A 107 -24.24 11.98 10.03
N SER A 108 -23.81 12.82 10.97
CA SER A 108 -22.91 12.40 12.04
C SER A 108 -23.18 13.25 13.26
N GLU A 109 -23.36 12.60 14.40
CA GLU A 109 -23.65 13.26 15.66
C GLU A 109 -22.92 12.57 16.80
N THR A 110 -22.66 13.32 17.87
CA THR A 110 -22.16 12.80 19.14
C THR A 110 -23.23 13.01 20.20
N VAL A 111 -23.70 11.91 20.76
CA VAL A 111 -24.73 11.84 21.80
C VAL A 111 -24.05 11.49 23.12
N ASP A 112 -24.39 12.22 24.18
CA ASP A 112 -23.92 11.89 25.51
C ASP A 112 -24.60 10.60 26.00
N ALA A 113 -23.81 9.65 26.48
CA ALA A 113 -24.32 8.41 27.07
C ALA A 113 -24.12 8.44 28.59
N LYS A 114 -24.98 7.71 29.31
CA LYS A 114 -24.77 7.41 30.73
C LYS A 114 -24.14 6.04 30.87
N GLU A 115 -23.25 5.88 31.85
CA GLU A 115 -22.62 4.60 32.13
C GLU A 115 -23.67 3.58 32.58
N GLY A 116 -23.80 2.46 31.85
CA GLY A 116 -24.76 1.39 32.14
C GLY A 116 -26.09 1.46 31.38
N ASP A 117 -26.43 2.59 30.75
CA ASP A 117 -27.61 2.70 29.89
C ASP A 117 -27.28 2.18 28.47
N LEU A 118 -28.17 1.36 27.91
CA LEU A 118 -28.12 1.06 26.47
C LEU A 118 -28.56 2.32 25.70
N PRO A 119 -27.89 2.69 24.60
CA PRO A 119 -28.37 3.76 23.73
C PRO A 119 -29.80 3.46 23.29
N GLU A 120 -30.62 4.50 23.20
CA GLU A 120 -31.93 4.39 22.59
C GLU A 120 -31.74 4.17 21.08
N TRP A 121 -31.75 2.90 20.68
CA TRP A 121 -31.52 2.54 19.28
C TRP A 121 -32.68 2.91 18.36
N GLU A 122 -33.92 2.93 18.86
CA GLU A 122 -35.09 3.21 18.01
C GLU A 122 -35.06 4.60 17.38
N PRO A 123 -34.85 5.72 18.14
CA PRO A 123 -34.71 7.04 17.52
C PRO A 123 -33.53 7.14 16.54
N LEU A 124 -32.42 6.46 16.84
CA LEU A 124 -31.27 6.44 15.93
C LEU A 124 -31.58 5.70 14.62
N LEU A 125 -32.31 4.59 14.70
CA LEU A 125 -32.72 3.82 13.54
C LEU A 125 -33.79 4.58 12.72
N ASP A 126 -34.69 5.33 13.39
CA ASP A 126 -35.63 6.25 12.71
C ASP A 126 -34.87 7.34 11.95
N GLU A 127 -33.87 7.96 12.57
CA GLU A 127 -33.05 8.99 11.92
C GLU A 127 -32.27 8.40 10.74
N PHE A 128 -31.67 7.22 10.91
CA PHE A 128 -30.98 6.49 9.84
C PHE A 128 -31.90 6.24 8.65
N GLU A 129 -33.12 5.74 8.88
CA GLU A 129 -34.10 5.50 7.81
C GLU A 129 -34.54 6.81 7.15
N ARG A 130 -34.78 7.86 7.95
CA ARG A 130 -35.21 9.18 7.47
C ARG A 130 -34.16 9.81 6.55
N VAL A 131 -32.90 9.92 6.98
CA VAL A 131 -31.85 10.55 6.17
C VAL A 131 -31.52 9.73 4.93
N ARG A 132 -31.55 8.39 5.03
CA ARG A 132 -31.40 7.50 3.88
C ARG A 132 -32.52 7.72 2.86
N ALA A 133 -33.77 7.67 3.30
CA ALA A 133 -34.92 7.80 2.41
C ALA A 133 -34.96 9.17 1.74
N ALA A 134 -34.67 10.24 2.50
CA ALA A 134 -34.58 11.59 1.95
C ALA A 134 -33.50 11.69 0.86
N PHE A 135 -32.28 11.18 1.14
CA PHE A 135 -31.21 11.20 0.16
C PHE A 135 -31.54 10.39 -1.10
N ILE A 136 -32.10 9.19 -0.96
CA ILE A 136 -32.46 8.35 -2.12
C ILE A 136 -33.58 9.01 -2.95
N ALA A 137 -34.53 9.68 -2.31
CA ALA A 137 -35.59 10.41 -3.00
C ALA A 137 -35.04 11.61 -3.81
N GLU A 138 -34.07 12.32 -3.25
CA GLU A 138 -33.40 13.45 -3.94
C GLU A 138 -32.42 12.99 -5.01
N GLN A 139 -31.72 11.87 -4.78
CA GLN A 139 -30.64 11.37 -5.61
C GLN A 139 -30.93 9.91 -6.04
N PRO A 140 -31.94 9.64 -6.88
CA PRO A 140 -32.35 8.26 -7.16
C PRO A 140 -31.40 7.50 -8.11
N THR A 141 -30.48 8.19 -8.78
CA THR A 141 -29.60 7.60 -9.81
C THR A 141 -28.12 7.79 -9.50
N LEU A 142 -27.27 7.01 -10.17
CA LEU A 142 -25.80 7.14 -10.09
C LEU A 142 -25.31 8.52 -10.54
N GLU A 143 -25.98 9.11 -11.53
CA GLU A 143 -25.68 10.46 -12.02
C GLU A 143 -25.99 11.53 -10.96
N ALA A 144 -27.15 11.42 -10.32
CA ALA A 144 -27.56 12.30 -9.24
C ALA A 144 -26.60 12.19 -8.04
N PHE A 145 -26.19 10.96 -7.68
CA PHE A 145 -25.15 10.75 -6.66
C PHE A 145 -23.83 11.45 -7.01
N ALA A 146 -23.33 11.28 -8.24
CA ALA A 146 -22.07 11.88 -8.67
C ALA A 146 -22.13 13.42 -8.61
N GLN A 147 -23.28 14.01 -8.92
CA GLN A 147 -23.50 15.44 -8.75
C GLN A 147 -23.50 15.85 -7.28
N ALA A 148 -24.28 15.17 -6.43
CA ALA A 148 -24.34 15.46 -4.99
C ALA A 148 -22.96 15.35 -4.33
N GLN A 149 -22.13 14.39 -4.77
CA GLN A 149 -20.76 14.25 -4.32
C GLN A 149 -19.88 15.44 -4.76
N ALA A 150 -19.97 15.86 -6.02
CA ALA A 150 -19.22 17.01 -6.52
C ALA A 150 -19.59 18.30 -5.76
N GLU A 151 -20.88 18.50 -5.47
CA GLU A 151 -21.36 19.62 -4.67
C GLU A 151 -20.85 19.55 -3.21
N ALA A 152 -20.87 18.37 -2.60
CA ALA A 152 -20.33 18.16 -1.26
C ALA A 152 -18.82 18.47 -1.21
N GLN A 153 -18.08 18.10 -2.25
CA GLN A 153 -16.66 18.40 -2.37
C GLN A 153 -16.40 19.90 -2.60
N ALA A 154 -17.23 20.58 -3.41
CA ALA A 154 -17.12 22.02 -3.65
C ALA A 154 -17.42 22.87 -2.40
N ARG A 155 -18.19 22.36 -1.44
CA ARG A 155 -18.47 23.02 -0.15
C ARG A 155 -17.33 22.87 0.85
N MET A 156 -16.33 22.02 0.61
CA MET A 156 -15.14 21.93 1.45
C MET A 156 -14.27 23.18 1.25
N GLU A 157 -13.68 23.71 2.33
CA GLU A 157 -12.94 24.97 2.26
C GLU A 157 -11.76 24.92 1.26
N PRO A 158 -11.55 26.00 0.46
CA PRO A 158 -10.42 26.09 -0.45
C PRO A 158 -9.09 25.93 0.30
N GLY A 159 -8.31 24.92 -0.06
CA GLY A 159 -7.04 24.58 0.62
C GLY A 159 -7.12 23.33 1.51
N THR A 160 -8.33 22.80 1.75
CA THR A 160 -8.47 21.41 2.22
C THR A 160 -8.19 20.51 1.03
N THR A 161 -7.03 19.84 1.01
CA THR A 161 -6.80 18.78 0.02
C THR A 161 -7.93 17.78 0.17
N ALA A 162 -8.63 17.48 -0.95
CA ALA A 162 -9.58 16.38 -0.96
C ALA A 162 -8.84 15.18 -0.39
N SER A 163 -9.34 14.61 0.70
CA SER A 163 -8.65 13.50 1.36
C SER A 163 -8.29 12.45 0.31
N SER A 164 -7.10 11.84 0.41
CA SER A 164 -6.66 10.72 -0.45
C SER A 164 -7.68 9.56 -0.54
N THR A 165 -8.68 9.56 0.35
CA THR A 165 -9.80 8.63 0.43
C THR A 165 -11.08 9.08 -0.31
N ALA A 166 -11.22 10.37 -0.65
CA ALA A 166 -12.39 10.94 -1.32
C ALA A 166 -12.30 10.83 -2.85
N LEU A 167 -11.11 11.07 -3.42
CA LEU A 167 -10.89 10.98 -4.87
C LEU A 167 -11.30 9.62 -5.48
N PRO A 168 -10.96 8.46 -4.87
CA PRO A 168 -11.38 7.19 -5.43
C PRO A 168 -12.89 7.04 -5.49
N LEU A 169 -13.64 7.56 -4.51
CA LEU A 169 -15.10 7.57 -4.57
C LEU A 169 -15.57 8.43 -5.75
N THR A 170 -15.02 9.64 -5.93
CA THR A 170 -15.45 10.54 -7.01
C THR A 170 -15.21 9.92 -8.39
N ILE A 171 -14.03 9.35 -8.62
CA ILE A 171 -13.65 8.73 -9.89
C ILE A 171 -14.56 7.53 -10.20
N THR A 172 -14.82 6.68 -9.21
CA THR A 172 -15.69 5.51 -9.40
C THR A 172 -17.16 5.87 -9.53
N SER A 173 -17.66 6.90 -8.82
CA SER A 173 -19.02 7.42 -9.02
C SER A 173 -19.23 7.96 -10.42
N LEU A 174 -18.28 8.77 -10.93
CA LEU A 174 -18.32 9.29 -12.30
C LEU A 174 -18.29 8.15 -13.34
N THR A 175 -17.41 7.17 -13.13
CA THR A 175 -17.33 5.98 -14.00
C THR A 175 -18.65 5.19 -13.98
N ALA A 176 -19.23 4.97 -12.80
CA ALA A 176 -20.51 4.28 -12.64
C ALA A 176 -21.68 5.04 -13.30
N ALA A 177 -21.63 6.37 -13.29
CA ALA A 177 -22.59 7.23 -13.96
C ALA A 177 -22.37 7.36 -15.49
N GLY A 178 -21.43 6.59 -16.08
CA GLY A 178 -21.12 6.65 -17.51
C GLY A 178 -20.27 7.86 -17.93
N ARG A 179 -19.74 8.63 -16.99
CA ARG A 179 -18.87 9.80 -17.22
C ARG A 179 -17.39 9.42 -17.18
N SER A 180 -17.03 8.32 -17.83
CA SER A 180 -15.69 7.73 -17.73
C SER A 180 -14.57 8.64 -18.23
N GLU A 181 -14.81 9.46 -19.26
CA GLU A 181 -13.81 10.43 -19.74
C GLU A 181 -13.46 11.47 -18.68
N GLU A 182 -14.45 11.94 -17.93
CA GLU A 182 -14.25 12.90 -16.85
C GLU A 182 -13.57 12.26 -15.65
N ALA A 183 -13.97 11.02 -15.31
CA ALA A 183 -13.30 10.24 -14.27
C ALA A 183 -11.81 10.04 -14.59
N ALA A 184 -11.47 9.74 -15.85
CA ALA A 184 -10.10 9.61 -16.31
C ALA A 184 -9.31 10.92 -16.21
N ARG A 185 -9.89 12.04 -16.67
CA ARG A 185 -9.26 13.36 -16.56
C ARG A 185 -8.99 13.75 -15.10
N LEU A 186 -9.98 13.57 -14.23
CA LEU A 186 -9.83 13.87 -12.80
C LEU A 186 -8.72 13.05 -12.15
N ALA A 187 -8.63 11.75 -12.49
CA ALA A 187 -7.59 10.87 -12.00
C ALA A 187 -6.20 11.30 -12.51
N ASP A 188 -6.07 11.60 -13.81
CA ASP A 188 -4.80 12.07 -14.40
C ASP A 188 -4.32 13.39 -13.82
N GLU A 189 -5.23 14.35 -13.62
CA GLU A 189 -4.92 15.62 -12.99
C GLU A 189 -4.44 15.43 -11.55
N ALA A 190 -5.10 14.58 -10.76
CA ALA A 190 -4.66 14.26 -9.40
C ALA A 190 -3.27 13.60 -9.39
N ILE A 191 -3.04 12.62 -10.27
CA ILE A 191 -1.74 11.96 -10.44
C ILE A 191 -0.65 12.98 -10.81
N SER A 192 -0.95 13.93 -11.70
CA SER A 192 -0.01 14.98 -12.13
C SER A 192 0.37 15.96 -11.01
N ARG A 193 -0.53 16.16 -10.04
CA ARG A 193 -0.26 16.93 -8.81
C ARG A 193 0.49 16.13 -7.74
N GLY A 194 0.83 14.87 -8.02
CA GLY A 194 1.50 13.97 -7.07
C GLY A 194 0.58 13.43 -5.98
N GLU A 195 -0.73 13.59 -6.12
CA GLU A 195 -1.70 12.99 -5.19
C GLU A 195 -1.71 11.47 -5.35
N ARG A 196 -1.89 10.76 -4.24
CA ARG A 196 -1.91 9.30 -4.20
C ARG A 196 -3.08 8.81 -3.37
N SER A 197 -3.64 7.67 -3.74
CA SER A 197 -4.60 6.97 -2.89
C SER A 197 -3.88 6.13 -1.82
N SER A 198 -4.45 6.05 -0.63
CA SER A 198 -3.97 5.20 0.47
C SER A 198 -4.33 3.72 0.32
N MET A 199 -5.07 3.34 -0.73
CA MET A 199 -5.64 1.99 -0.86
C MET A 199 -4.66 0.91 -1.36
N SER A 200 -3.44 1.27 -1.76
CA SER A 200 -2.45 0.30 -2.25
C SER A 200 -1.03 0.75 -1.91
N PHE A 201 -0.20 -0.22 -1.51
CA PHE A 201 1.20 0.01 -1.12
C PHE A 201 2.20 -0.14 -2.27
N THR A 202 1.83 -0.82 -3.36
CA THR A 202 2.73 -1.14 -4.48
C THR A 202 2.50 -0.25 -5.68
N VAL A 203 1.24 -0.09 -6.08
CA VAL A 203 0.80 0.69 -7.24
C VAL A 203 -0.36 1.57 -6.81
N ASP A 204 -0.24 2.87 -7.05
CA ASP A 204 -1.28 3.83 -6.67
C ASP A 204 -2.64 3.48 -7.29
N ALA A 205 -3.68 3.39 -6.45
CA ALA A 205 -5.03 3.05 -6.88
C ALA A 205 -5.60 4.07 -7.87
N LEU A 206 -5.17 5.34 -7.84
CA LEU A 206 -5.59 6.33 -8.83
C LEU A 206 -5.17 5.96 -10.25
N LYS A 207 -3.99 5.33 -10.43
CA LYS A 207 -3.52 4.88 -11.74
C LYS A 207 -4.37 3.76 -12.31
N TYR A 208 -4.78 2.81 -11.48
CA TYR A 208 -5.74 1.76 -11.86
C TYR A 208 -7.06 2.36 -12.30
N LEU A 209 -7.63 3.26 -11.50
CA LEU A 209 -8.91 3.87 -11.80
C LEU A 209 -8.86 4.75 -13.05
N SER A 210 -7.77 5.50 -13.27
CA SER A 210 -7.53 6.24 -14.52
C SER A 210 -7.52 5.32 -15.73
N ALA A 211 -6.71 4.26 -15.69
CA ALA A 211 -6.60 3.32 -16.80
C ALA A 211 -7.92 2.59 -17.08
N TYR A 212 -8.64 2.19 -16.03
CA TYR A 212 -9.95 1.55 -16.14
C TYR A 212 -10.99 2.47 -16.76
N ALA A 213 -11.06 3.74 -16.31
CA ALA A 213 -11.99 4.73 -16.85
C ALA A 213 -11.71 5.08 -18.32
N LYS A 214 -10.45 5.01 -18.77
CA LYS A 214 -10.06 5.18 -20.19
C LYS A 214 -10.49 4.02 -21.10
N GLY A 215 -10.97 2.91 -20.52
CA GLY A 215 -11.52 1.78 -21.24
C GLY A 215 -10.53 0.62 -21.45
N PRO A 216 -10.97 -0.46 -22.11
CA PRO A 216 -10.28 -1.75 -22.08
C PRO A 216 -8.85 -1.73 -22.63
N GLN A 217 -8.60 -0.96 -23.69
CA GLN A 217 -7.26 -0.88 -24.29
C GLN A 217 -6.25 -0.20 -23.36
N ALA A 218 -6.63 0.91 -22.73
CA ALA A 218 -5.78 1.63 -21.78
C ALA A 218 -5.55 0.80 -20.53
N TYR A 219 -6.59 0.12 -20.03
CA TYR A 219 -6.47 -0.79 -18.89
C TYR A 219 -5.58 -2.00 -19.19
N ALA A 220 -5.69 -2.60 -20.39
CA ALA A 220 -4.80 -3.69 -20.82
C ALA A 220 -3.33 -3.23 -20.93
N ALA A 221 -3.08 -2.07 -21.51
CA ALA A 221 -1.72 -1.51 -21.57
C ALA A 221 -1.16 -1.22 -20.18
N PHE A 222 -1.99 -0.66 -19.29
CA PHE A 222 -1.61 -0.39 -17.91
C PHE A 222 -1.28 -1.69 -17.16
N THR A 223 -2.15 -2.69 -17.19
CA THR A 223 -1.91 -3.98 -16.51
C THR A 223 -0.66 -4.69 -17.03
N GLN A 224 -0.36 -4.61 -18.34
CA GLN A 224 0.92 -5.08 -18.88
C GLN A 224 2.13 -4.32 -18.31
N SER A 225 2.01 -3.00 -18.11
CA SER A 225 3.07 -2.20 -17.47
C SER A 225 3.24 -2.47 -15.96
N LEU A 226 2.32 -3.23 -15.34
CA LEU A 226 2.43 -3.67 -13.94
C LEU A 226 3.24 -4.95 -13.74
N ILE A 227 3.72 -5.57 -14.82
CA ILE A 227 4.59 -6.73 -14.71
C ILE A 227 5.84 -6.31 -13.92
N PRO A 228 6.14 -6.94 -12.77
CA PRO A 228 7.30 -6.56 -11.99
C PRO A 228 8.58 -6.77 -12.77
N THR A 229 9.48 -5.79 -12.67
CA THR A 229 10.83 -5.85 -13.24
C THR A 229 11.88 -6.15 -12.20
N HIS A 230 11.56 -5.98 -10.91
CA HIS A 230 12.44 -6.31 -9.81
C HIS A 230 11.70 -7.00 -8.68
N ASP A 231 12.45 -7.68 -7.84
CA ASP A 231 12.00 -8.19 -6.55
C ASP A 231 12.76 -7.48 -5.43
N LEU A 232 12.03 -6.88 -4.50
CA LEU A 232 12.58 -6.27 -3.30
C LEU A 232 12.40 -7.22 -2.11
N GLN A 233 13.49 -7.48 -1.41
CA GLN A 233 13.48 -8.31 -0.21
C GLN A 233 14.16 -7.57 0.95
N VAL A 234 13.51 -7.57 2.11
CA VAL A 234 14.12 -7.14 3.37
C VAL A 234 14.47 -8.39 4.15
N ILE A 235 15.73 -8.52 4.54
CA ILE A 235 16.27 -9.68 5.23
C ILE A 235 16.30 -9.39 6.73
N SER A 236 15.66 -10.27 7.48
CA SER A 236 15.65 -10.25 8.93
C SER A 236 15.96 -11.62 9.53
N GLU A 237 16.48 -11.69 10.75
CA GLU A 237 16.79 -12.96 11.42
C GLU A 237 15.54 -13.67 11.92
N SER A 238 14.56 -12.94 12.48
CA SER A 238 13.33 -13.53 13.04
C SER A 238 12.15 -13.55 12.07
N ALA A 239 12.19 -12.74 11.00
CA ALA A 239 11.07 -12.57 10.09
C ALA A 239 11.46 -12.91 8.65
N GLN A 240 10.72 -13.84 8.04
CA GLN A 240 10.75 -14.04 6.59
C GLN A 240 9.59 -13.29 5.95
N ARG A 241 9.93 -12.34 5.07
CA ARG A 241 8.96 -11.70 4.19
C ARG A 241 9.15 -12.24 2.78
N PRO A 242 8.07 -12.60 2.06
CA PRO A 242 8.20 -12.94 0.65
C PRO A 242 8.71 -11.70 -0.12
N PRO A 243 9.50 -11.90 -1.20
CA PRO A 243 9.91 -10.80 -2.04
C PRO A 243 8.70 -10.03 -2.60
N LEU A 244 8.83 -8.71 -2.66
CA LEU A 244 7.83 -7.80 -3.20
C LEU A 244 8.19 -7.46 -4.64
N GLY A 245 7.34 -7.89 -5.58
CA GLY A 245 7.49 -7.53 -7.00
C GLY A 245 7.25 -6.05 -7.24
N LEU A 246 8.23 -5.36 -7.83
CA LEU A 246 8.20 -3.94 -8.14
C LEU A 246 8.08 -3.68 -9.65
N PRO A 247 6.99 -3.04 -10.12
CA PRO A 247 6.86 -2.57 -11.50
C PRO A 247 7.56 -1.21 -11.70
N ARG A 248 8.62 -1.17 -12.53
CA ARG A 248 9.49 0.00 -12.74
C ARG A 248 8.74 1.32 -12.88
N GLU A 249 7.72 1.35 -13.72
CA GLU A 249 6.97 2.55 -14.09
C GLU A 249 5.99 3.03 -13.01
N HIS A 250 5.65 2.16 -12.04
CA HIS A 250 4.53 2.42 -11.13
C HIS A 250 4.89 2.40 -9.66
N PHE A 251 6.03 1.84 -9.30
CA PHE A 251 6.51 1.84 -7.93
C PHE A 251 6.70 3.28 -7.43
N ALA A 252 6.05 3.58 -6.32
CA ALA A 252 5.95 4.92 -5.77
C ALA A 252 7.22 5.40 -5.04
N GLY A 253 8.19 4.48 -4.88
CA GLY A 253 9.41 4.68 -4.08
C GLY A 253 9.18 4.44 -2.60
N ASN A 254 10.09 3.72 -1.94
CA ASN A 254 10.18 3.56 -0.47
C ASN A 254 11.53 3.02 0.00
N PHE A 255 12.56 2.96 -0.87
CA PHE A 255 13.85 2.35 -0.52
C PHE A 255 14.50 3.00 0.70
N GLU A 256 14.40 4.33 0.83
CA GLU A 256 14.91 5.07 1.99
C GLU A 256 14.36 4.55 3.31
N ARG A 257 13.05 4.29 3.39
CA ARG A 257 12.40 3.78 4.60
C ARG A 257 12.90 2.37 4.92
N ASP A 258 13.01 1.52 3.90
CA ASP A 258 13.44 0.14 4.08
C ASP A 258 14.93 0.09 4.49
N LEU A 259 15.79 0.92 3.91
CA LEU A 259 17.20 1.08 4.28
C LEU A 259 17.38 1.73 5.67
N ALA A 260 16.57 2.73 6.02
CA ALA A 260 16.58 3.35 7.34
C ALA A 260 16.08 2.41 8.46
N SER A 261 15.42 1.32 8.11
CA SER A 261 14.99 0.29 9.08
C SER A 261 16.11 -0.69 9.46
N LEU A 262 17.28 -0.60 8.81
CA LEU A 262 18.41 -1.48 9.07
C LEU A 262 19.07 -1.18 10.42
N ASP A 263 19.26 -2.21 11.24
CA ASP A 263 19.90 -2.13 12.57
C ASP A 263 21.16 -2.99 12.71
N GLY A 264 21.57 -3.66 11.62
CA GLY A 264 22.73 -4.56 11.56
C GLY A 264 22.57 -5.88 12.34
N LYS A 265 21.38 -6.15 12.88
CA LYS A 265 21.11 -7.30 13.77
C LYS A 265 19.85 -8.04 13.38
N GLU A 266 18.69 -7.46 13.67
CA GLU A 266 17.41 -8.09 13.38
C GLU A 266 17.03 -7.86 11.94
N THR A 267 17.03 -6.60 11.47
CA THR A 267 16.81 -6.25 10.06
C THR A 267 18.12 -5.72 9.52
N TRP A 268 18.79 -6.51 8.71
CA TRP A 268 20.23 -6.32 8.47
C TRP A 268 20.62 -6.24 7.01
N ALA A 269 19.73 -6.60 6.07
CA ALA A 269 19.95 -6.33 4.66
C ALA A 269 18.68 -6.02 3.87
N VAL A 270 18.85 -5.28 2.78
CA VAL A 270 17.84 -5.08 1.72
C VAL A 270 18.45 -5.54 0.40
N VAL A 271 17.72 -6.34 -0.36
CA VAL A 271 18.11 -6.87 -1.66
C VAL A 271 17.10 -6.43 -2.72
N LEU A 272 17.60 -5.93 -3.84
CA LEU A 272 16.82 -5.58 -5.02
C LEU A 272 17.35 -6.39 -6.21
N ASP A 273 16.61 -7.42 -6.60
CA ASP A 273 16.97 -8.33 -7.70
C ASP A 273 16.28 -7.89 -8.99
N ALA A 274 17.01 -7.82 -10.10
CA ALA A 274 16.47 -7.50 -11.41
C ALA A 274 15.97 -8.78 -12.10
N ARG A 275 14.68 -8.80 -12.43
CA ARG A 275 14.08 -9.93 -13.14
C ARG A 275 14.56 -9.97 -14.60
N PRO A 276 14.76 -11.17 -15.16
CA PRO A 276 14.94 -11.32 -16.60
C PRO A 276 13.77 -10.70 -17.38
N PRO A 277 14.01 -10.18 -18.60
CA PRO A 277 12.94 -9.73 -19.47
C PRO A 277 11.87 -10.82 -19.66
N VAL A 278 10.61 -10.42 -19.77
CA VAL A 278 9.49 -11.34 -19.97
C VAL A 278 9.73 -12.21 -21.21
N GLY A 279 9.64 -13.53 -21.05
CA GLY A 279 9.86 -14.49 -22.13
C GLY A 279 11.33 -14.88 -22.37
N ALA A 280 12.29 -14.28 -21.66
CA ALA A 280 13.65 -14.80 -21.61
C ALA A 280 13.65 -16.18 -20.93
N ALA A 281 14.50 -17.09 -21.40
CA ALA A 281 14.78 -18.31 -20.66
C ALA A 281 15.22 -17.89 -19.25
N ASN A 282 14.55 -18.42 -18.23
CA ASN A 282 14.88 -18.14 -16.84
C ASN A 282 16.17 -18.88 -16.51
N GLU A 283 17.29 -18.44 -17.09
CA GLU A 283 18.63 -18.86 -16.71
C GLU A 283 18.87 -18.30 -15.30
N ARG A 284 18.34 -19.01 -14.29
CA ARG A 284 18.50 -18.73 -12.85
C ARG A 284 19.98 -18.58 -12.41
N THR A 285 20.91 -18.82 -13.32
CA THR A 285 22.36 -18.76 -13.15
C THR A 285 22.95 -17.38 -13.45
N VAL A 286 22.23 -16.46 -14.11
CA VAL A 286 22.73 -15.10 -14.36
C VAL A 286 22.13 -14.13 -13.35
N LEU A 287 22.88 -13.88 -12.28
CA LEU A 287 22.47 -12.99 -11.20
C LEU A 287 22.68 -11.52 -11.58
N ARG A 288 21.70 -10.68 -11.22
CA ARG A 288 21.81 -9.22 -11.30
C ARG A 288 21.04 -8.57 -10.16
N TYR A 289 21.73 -8.08 -9.14
CA TYR A 289 21.07 -7.48 -7.98
C TYR A 289 21.92 -6.38 -7.34
N LEU A 290 21.26 -5.56 -6.53
CA LEU A 290 21.89 -4.64 -5.60
C LEU A 290 21.49 -5.03 -4.17
N GLN A 291 22.46 -5.11 -3.26
CA GLN A 291 22.22 -5.41 -1.85
C GLN A 291 22.85 -4.33 -0.98
N ALA A 292 22.16 -3.92 0.08
CA ALA A 292 22.74 -3.16 1.18
C ALA A 292 22.67 -4.00 2.46
N ALA A 293 23.75 -4.04 3.23
CA ALA A 293 23.81 -4.77 4.50
C ALA A 293 24.53 -3.95 5.58
N GLY A 294 24.03 -3.99 6.82
CA GLY A 294 24.57 -3.21 7.93
C GLY A 294 23.47 -2.49 8.73
N SER A 295 23.77 -1.31 9.26
CA SER A 295 22.78 -0.41 9.88
C SER A 295 22.50 0.80 9.00
N ALA A 296 21.45 1.56 9.32
CA ALA A 296 21.11 2.80 8.63
C ALA A 296 22.29 3.80 8.56
N GLU A 297 23.10 3.87 9.61
CA GLU A 297 24.25 4.79 9.71
C GLU A 297 25.52 4.27 9.04
N ALA A 298 25.62 2.96 8.83
CA ALA A 298 26.77 2.32 8.22
C ALA A 298 26.37 1.01 7.54
N MET A 299 26.21 1.06 6.23
CA MET A 299 25.93 -0.11 5.40
C MET A 299 26.96 -0.26 4.28
N MET A 300 27.30 -1.50 3.98
CA MET A 300 28.00 -1.86 2.74
C MET A 300 26.98 -2.04 1.63
N VAL A 301 27.33 -1.64 0.41
CA VAL A 301 26.54 -1.92 -0.79
C VAL A 301 27.29 -2.91 -1.68
N GLU A 302 26.62 -3.98 -2.08
CA GLU A 302 27.12 -4.98 -3.01
C GLU A 302 26.33 -4.89 -4.32
N TYR A 303 27.05 -4.99 -5.45
CA TYR A 303 26.46 -5.01 -6.78
C TYR A 303 26.86 -6.29 -7.49
N CYS A 304 25.87 -7.11 -7.85
CA CYS A 304 26.08 -8.28 -8.68
C CYS A 304 25.61 -8.01 -10.11
N ARG A 305 26.48 -8.29 -11.08
CA ARG A 305 26.19 -8.05 -12.49
C ARG A 305 26.68 -9.19 -13.37
N PRO A 306 26.00 -9.44 -14.51
CA PRO A 306 26.51 -10.37 -15.50
C PRO A 306 27.83 -9.86 -16.06
N VAL A 307 28.73 -10.80 -16.35
CA VAL A 307 29.97 -10.56 -17.09
C VAL A 307 29.93 -11.31 -18.42
N GLN A 308 30.77 -10.91 -19.38
CA GLN A 308 30.83 -11.62 -20.66
C GLN A 308 31.25 -13.07 -20.42
N ARG A 309 30.48 -14.01 -21.00
CA ARG A 309 30.58 -15.47 -20.82
C ARG A 309 31.94 -16.06 -21.22
N GLU A 310 32.82 -15.29 -21.87
CA GLU A 310 34.12 -15.72 -22.39
C GLU A 310 35.09 -16.23 -21.30
N ALA A 311 34.89 -15.86 -20.03
CA ALA A 311 35.73 -16.30 -18.91
C ALA A 311 35.19 -17.51 -18.13
N GLY A 312 34.10 -18.15 -18.58
CA GLY A 312 33.45 -19.22 -17.80
C GLY A 312 32.78 -18.75 -16.51
N ILE A 313 32.63 -17.44 -16.33
CA ILE A 313 31.94 -16.77 -15.22
C ILE A 313 30.62 -16.19 -15.76
N MET A 314 29.52 -16.36 -15.02
CA MET A 314 28.19 -15.83 -15.36
C MET A 314 27.98 -14.43 -14.79
N SER A 315 28.26 -14.26 -13.51
CA SER A 315 28.09 -13.00 -12.80
C SER A 315 29.22 -12.79 -11.80
N VAL A 316 29.49 -11.53 -11.48
CA VAL A 316 30.43 -11.14 -10.43
C VAL A 316 29.70 -10.26 -9.43
N ARG A 317 29.84 -10.58 -8.15
CA ARG A 317 29.46 -9.72 -7.03
C ARG A 317 30.68 -8.91 -6.61
N SER A 318 30.49 -7.60 -6.56
CA SER A 318 31.50 -6.65 -6.14
C SER A 318 30.99 -5.81 -4.98
N ILE A 319 31.89 -5.42 -4.08
CA ILE A 319 31.63 -4.40 -3.07
C ILE A 319 31.79 -3.04 -3.74
N VAL A 320 30.81 -2.18 -3.55
CA VAL A 320 30.78 -0.82 -4.11
C VAL A 320 31.58 0.10 -3.21
N GLY A 321 32.47 0.89 -3.78
CA GLY A 321 33.24 1.92 -3.07
C GLY A 321 33.20 3.25 -3.81
N ARG A 322 33.40 4.36 -3.10
CA ARG A 322 33.62 5.66 -3.73
C ARG A 322 34.97 5.69 -4.47
N THR A 323 35.15 6.64 -5.39
CA THR A 323 36.43 6.79 -6.12
C THR A 323 37.63 6.85 -5.17
N GLY A 324 38.65 6.03 -5.41
CA GLY A 324 39.82 5.86 -4.54
C GLY A 324 39.72 4.73 -3.50
N ALA A 325 38.55 4.12 -3.32
CA ALA A 325 38.33 3.04 -2.36
C ALA A 325 39.26 1.84 -2.55
N ALA A 326 39.60 1.48 -3.79
CA ALA A 326 40.40 0.29 -4.07
C ALA A 326 41.82 0.32 -3.44
N LYS A 327 42.29 1.48 -2.98
CA LYS A 327 43.60 1.67 -2.35
C LYS A 327 43.53 1.86 -0.84
N GLU A 328 42.33 1.96 -0.27
CA GLU A 328 42.14 2.15 1.16
C GLU A 328 42.33 0.83 1.94
N PRO A 329 42.83 0.90 3.19
CA PRO A 329 42.89 -0.27 4.05
C PRO A 329 41.49 -0.74 4.44
N LEU A 330 41.32 -2.06 4.57
CA LEU A 330 40.10 -2.68 5.08
C LEU A 330 40.07 -2.62 6.61
N ASP A 331 39.92 -1.40 7.14
CA ASP A 331 40.13 -1.11 8.56
C ASP A 331 38.84 -0.85 9.38
N VAL A 332 37.67 -0.84 8.74
CA VAL A 332 36.38 -0.70 9.43
C VAL A 332 35.71 -2.05 9.61
N SER A 333 35.19 -2.33 10.81
CA SER A 333 34.44 -3.55 11.09
C SER A 333 32.94 -3.30 10.90
N LEU A 334 32.32 -4.01 9.97
CA LEU A 334 30.88 -4.07 9.82
C LEU A 334 30.36 -5.35 10.46
N SER A 335 29.60 -5.21 11.54
CA SER A 335 29.00 -6.36 12.23
C SER A 335 27.69 -6.74 11.54
N LEU A 336 27.63 -7.96 11.00
CA LEU A 336 26.42 -8.59 10.49
C LEU A 336 26.04 -9.75 11.42
N PRO A 337 24.80 -10.28 11.36
CA PRO A 337 24.33 -11.24 12.37
C PRO A 337 25.18 -12.51 12.50
N ARG A 338 25.82 -12.94 11.40
CA ARG A 338 26.57 -14.21 11.35
C ARG A 338 28.07 -14.04 11.22
N PHE A 339 28.55 -12.85 10.90
CA PHE A 339 29.98 -12.58 10.73
C PHE A 339 30.28 -11.08 10.83
N THR A 340 31.55 -10.76 11.03
CA THR A 340 32.06 -9.40 10.94
C THR A 340 32.90 -9.28 9.68
N GLU A 341 32.60 -8.29 8.85
CA GLU A 341 33.34 -8.00 7.63
C GLU A 341 34.28 -6.82 7.84
N ARG A 342 35.44 -6.85 7.16
CA ARG A 342 36.41 -5.75 7.16
C ARG A 342 36.30 -5.03 5.83
N ILE A 343 35.88 -3.76 5.89
CA ILE A 343 35.59 -2.95 4.72
C ILE A 343 36.39 -1.65 4.76
N ALA A 344 36.65 -1.06 3.59
CA ALA A 344 37.27 0.25 3.53
C ALA A 344 36.27 1.33 3.94
N SER A 345 36.75 2.45 4.49
CA SER A 345 35.88 3.57 4.87
C SER A 345 35.10 4.12 3.66
N ALA A 346 35.73 4.16 2.49
CA ALA A 346 35.09 4.56 1.24
C ALA A 346 34.02 3.58 0.72
N GLU A 347 33.90 2.37 1.27
CA GLU A 347 32.87 1.35 0.96
C GLU A 347 31.67 1.41 1.92
N ILE A 348 31.66 2.35 2.87
CA ILE A 348 30.54 2.55 3.82
C ILE A 348 29.61 3.65 3.33
N PHE A 349 28.32 3.35 3.30
CA PHE A 349 27.25 4.23 2.87
C PHE A 349 26.32 4.56 4.03
N ALA A 350 25.81 5.80 4.03
CA ALA A 350 24.63 6.18 4.81
C ALA A 350 23.36 5.94 3.98
N VAL A 351 22.19 5.98 4.63
CA VAL A 351 20.88 5.76 4.00
C VAL A 351 20.70 6.58 2.73
N GLU A 352 21.05 7.87 2.75
CA GLU A 352 20.75 8.81 1.66
C GLU A 352 21.48 8.42 0.37
N GLU A 353 22.76 8.07 0.46
CA GLU A 353 23.56 7.68 -0.69
C GLU A 353 23.18 6.28 -1.18
N ALA A 354 22.99 5.31 -0.28
CA ALA A 354 22.53 3.98 -0.65
C ALA A 354 21.15 4.05 -1.34
N THR A 355 20.25 4.90 -0.87
CA THR A 355 18.94 5.16 -1.49
C THR A 355 19.09 5.64 -2.93
N ALA A 356 20.03 6.55 -3.20
CA ALA A 356 20.28 7.02 -4.56
C ALA A 356 20.78 5.89 -5.47
N LEU A 357 21.65 5.01 -4.97
CA LEU A 357 22.12 3.82 -5.70
C LEU A 357 20.97 2.85 -6.01
N PHE A 358 20.12 2.56 -5.02
CA PHE A 358 18.93 1.71 -5.21
C PHE A 358 17.98 2.27 -6.26
N TYR A 359 17.71 3.58 -6.22
CA TYR A 359 16.89 4.22 -7.24
C TYR A 359 17.54 4.27 -8.63
N SER A 360 18.87 4.41 -8.73
CA SER A 360 19.57 4.29 -10.02
C SER A 360 19.40 2.88 -10.57
N PHE A 361 19.80 1.87 -9.79
CA PHE A 361 19.73 0.48 -10.20
C PHE A 361 18.31 0.08 -10.58
N TYR A 362 17.32 0.45 -9.78
CA TYR A 362 15.92 0.19 -10.07
C TYR A 362 15.45 0.77 -11.43
N ARG A 363 15.97 1.93 -11.82
CA ARG A 363 15.56 2.61 -13.06
C ARG A 363 16.32 2.12 -14.29
N THR A 364 17.59 1.76 -14.15
CA THR A 364 18.51 1.55 -15.28
C THR A 364 19.18 0.17 -15.30
N ASP A 365 18.97 -0.66 -14.29
CA ASP A 365 19.73 -1.88 -14.02
C ASP A 365 21.24 -1.65 -13.85
N ALA A 366 21.64 -0.40 -13.54
CA ALA A 366 23.03 0.01 -13.41
C ALA A 366 23.23 1.05 -12.30
N LEU A 367 24.45 1.09 -11.78
CA LEU A 367 24.90 2.14 -10.87
C LEU A 367 25.44 3.34 -11.67
N PRO A 368 25.36 4.57 -11.12
CA PRO A 368 25.91 5.75 -11.78
C PRO A 368 27.45 5.70 -11.80
N GLU A 369 28.07 6.56 -12.62
CA GLU A 369 29.52 6.75 -12.61
C GLU A 369 30.00 7.33 -11.26
N GLY A 370 31.31 7.19 -10.98
CA GLY A 370 31.94 7.71 -9.76
C GLY A 370 32.14 6.69 -8.63
N TYR A 371 31.70 5.45 -8.85
CA TYR A 371 31.93 4.31 -7.97
C TYR A 371 32.97 3.34 -8.54
N GLU A 372 33.76 2.76 -7.64
CA GLU A 372 34.70 1.68 -7.91
C GLU A 372 34.12 0.36 -7.39
N PHE A 373 34.53 -0.76 -8.00
CA PHE A 373 34.05 -2.09 -7.67
C PHE A 373 35.23 -2.97 -7.24
N ARG A 374 35.16 -3.49 -6.02
CA ARG A 374 36.08 -4.51 -5.54
C ARG A 374 35.40 -5.86 -5.65
N ASP A 375 35.84 -6.66 -6.61
CA ASP A 375 35.27 -7.99 -6.83
C ASP A 375 35.48 -8.88 -5.60
N ALA A 376 34.40 -9.53 -5.18
CA ALA A 376 34.36 -10.37 -3.99
C ALA A 376 34.06 -11.83 -4.34
N GLU A 377 33.14 -12.08 -5.26
CA GLU A 377 32.74 -13.44 -5.63
C GLU A 377 32.34 -13.53 -7.10
N ALA A 378 32.77 -14.61 -7.78
CA ALA A 378 32.33 -14.97 -9.13
C ALA A 378 31.34 -16.13 -9.07
N TYR A 379 30.29 -16.10 -9.89
CA TYR A 379 29.32 -17.18 -10.04
C TYR A 379 29.55 -17.92 -11.36
N LEU A 380 29.60 -19.25 -11.28
CA LEU A 380 29.88 -20.13 -12.41
C LEU A 380 28.59 -20.71 -13.01
N PRO A 381 28.61 -21.18 -14.28
CA PRO A 381 27.44 -21.78 -14.93
C PRO A 381 26.86 -23.01 -14.24
N ASP A 382 27.67 -23.75 -13.48
CA ASP A 382 27.25 -24.94 -12.72
C ASP A 382 26.64 -24.60 -11.35
N GLY A 383 26.52 -23.31 -11.03
CA GLY A 383 26.03 -22.81 -9.74
C GLY A 383 27.10 -22.72 -8.65
N GLY A 384 28.36 -23.07 -8.96
CA GLY A 384 29.48 -22.87 -8.05
C GLY A 384 29.88 -21.40 -7.91
N THR A 385 30.65 -21.09 -6.86
CA THR A 385 31.22 -19.77 -6.65
C THR A 385 32.74 -19.82 -6.51
N VAL A 386 33.41 -18.72 -6.86
CA VAL A 386 34.85 -18.53 -6.72
C VAL A 386 35.07 -17.24 -5.93
N ASP A 387 35.83 -17.33 -4.83
CA ASP A 387 36.26 -16.15 -4.08
C ASP A 387 37.25 -15.33 -4.91
N LEU A 388 36.93 -14.05 -5.10
CA LEU A 388 37.77 -13.07 -5.80
C LEU A 388 38.39 -12.06 -4.85
N SER A 389 37.99 -12.07 -3.58
CA SER A 389 38.67 -11.30 -2.56
C SER A 389 40.06 -11.93 -2.39
N GLY A 390 41.13 -11.16 -2.62
CA GLY A 390 42.52 -11.67 -2.64
C GLY A 390 43.06 -12.17 -1.28
N GLY A 391 42.19 -12.67 -0.39
CA GLY A 391 42.54 -13.29 0.88
C GLY A 391 42.67 -14.80 0.73
N ASP A 392 43.80 -15.34 1.20
CA ASP A 392 44.05 -16.77 1.34
C ASP A 392 42.87 -17.44 2.09
N SER A 393 42.15 -18.32 1.39
CA SER A 393 40.95 -19.02 1.85
C SER A 393 41.31 -20.06 2.91
N ARG A 394 41.68 -19.59 4.11
CA ARG A 394 41.73 -20.39 5.34
C ARG A 394 41.17 -19.60 6.51
N ARG A 395 39.86 -19.74 6.75
CA ARG A 395 39.30 -19.73 8.10
C ARG A 395 38.19 -20.77 8.21
#